data_AF-A0A7M2X030-F1
#
_entry.id   AF-A0A7M2X030-F1
#
_cell.length_a   1.000
_cell.length_b   1.000
_cell.length_c   1.000
_cell.angle_alpha   90.00
_cell.angle_beta   90.00
_cell.angle_gamma   90.00
#
_symmetry.space_group_name_H-M   'P 1'
#
loop_
_entity.id
_entity.type
_entity.pdbx_description
1 polymer ?
#
loop_
_entity_poly.entity_id
_entity_poly.type
_entity_poly.pdbx_seq_one_letter_code
_entity_poly.pdbx_strand_id
1 'polypeptide(L)'
;MMLNRAVRSLVCVSAIVGGSLLNGCVERELIATSSPSGALVTANGHEISRTPMSREFQWYGYYDASVRLDGYETKKVVTPVVAPPWLWFPFDLVTELLPITIRDEHRVEYVMEPTTAAMTEPAGMVERGRELRGQLQSGEFTKVKPPTTRPATKATTKATAKPATRSE
;
A
#
# COMPACT_ATOMS: atom_id res chain seq x y z
N MET A 1 -0.86 -65.26 -1.43
CA MET A 1 -0.73 -64.01 -2.24
C MET A 1 -1.90 -63.02 -2.09
N MET A 2 -3.15 -63.47 -1.90
CA MET A 2 -4.32 -62.56 -1.77
C MET A 2 -4.38 -61.79 -0.44
N LEU A 3 -3.89 -62.38 0.65
CA LEU A 3 -3.88 -61.74 1.98
C LEU A 3 -3.02 -60.47 2.03
N ASN A 4 -1.84 -60.47 1.39
CA ASN A 4 -0.98 -59.28 1.30
C ASN A 4 -1.56 -58.16 0.43
N ARG A 5 -2.43 -58.47 -0.54
CA ARG A 5 -3.11 -57.47 -1.38
C ARG A 5 -4.25 -56.81 -0.62
N ALA A 6 -5.01 -57.59 0.14
CA ALA A 6 -6.08 -57.09 1.00
C ALA A 6 -5.54 -56.22 2.15
N VAL A 7 -4.48 -56.66 2.84
CA VAL A 7 -3.83 -55.90 3.91
C VAL A 7 -3.21 -54.59 3.39
N ARG A 8 -2.52 -54.63 2.24
CA ARG A 8 -2.00 -53.41 1.59
C ARG A 8 -3.11 -52.45 1.18
N SER A 9 -4.21 -52.96 0.61
CA SER A 9 -5.34 -52.13 0.20
C SER A 9 -6.05 -51.49 1.40
N LEU A 10 -6.18 -52.20 2.51
CA LEU A 10 -6.79 -51.68 3.75
C LEU A 10 -5.92 -50.58 4.40
N VAL A 11 -4.59 -50.78 4.42
CA VAL A 11 -3.62 -49.78 4.93
C VAL A 11 -3.59 -48.53 4.05
N CYS A 12 -3.67 -48.68 2.72
CA CYS A 12 -3.74 -47.54 1.82
C CYS A 12 -5.04 -46.75 2.01
N VAL A 13 -6.19 -47.44 2.17
CA VAL A 13 -7.48 -46.77 2.41
C VAL A 13 -7.47 -46.04 3.76
N SER A 14 -6.93 -46.62 4.82
CA SER A 14 -6.83 -45.93 6.12
C SER A 14 -5.88 -44.74 6.09
N ALA A 15 -4.78 -44.80 5.31
CA ALA A 15 -3.85 -43.68 5.16
C ALA A 15 -4.46 -42.52 4.35
N ILE A 16 -5.24 -42.81 3.31
CA ILE A 16 -5.91 -41.79 2.48
C ILE A 16 -7.04 -41.12 3.27
N VAL A 17 -7.84 -41.88 4.01
CA VAL A 17 -8.93 -41.35 4.85
C VAL A 17 -8.36 -40.58 6.05
N GLY A 18 -7.29 -41.06 6.69
CA GLY A 18 -6.62 -40.37 7.79
C GLY A 18 -5.94 -39.07 7.38
N GLY A 19 -5.30 -39.03 6.19
CA GLY A 19 -4.65 -37.83 5.68
C GLY A 19 -5.62 -36.71 5.28
N SER A 20 -6.86 -37.05 4.91
CA SER A 20 -7.86 -36.08 4.47
C SER A 20 -8.53 -35.31 5.62
N LEU A 21 -8.43 -35.81 6.85
CA LEU A 21 -9.04 -35.21 8.04
C LEU A 21 -8.13 -34.19 8.75
N LEU A 22 -6.87 -34.04 8.32
CA LEU A 22 -5.87 -33.16 8.96
C LEU A 22 -5.73 -31.78 8.29
N ASN A 23 -6.78 -31.28 7.63
CA ASN A 23 -6.76 -29.94 7.05
C ASN A 23 -7.09 -28.90 8.14
N GLY A 24 -6.16 -28.68 9.07
CA GLY A 24 -6.19 -27.49 9.92
C GLY A 24 -6.13 -26.25 9.03
N CYS A 25 -7.13 -25.37 9.16
CA CYS A 25 -7.22 -24.17 8.35
C CYS A 25 -7.32 -22.95 9.27
N VAL A 26 -6.42 -21.99 9.07
CA VAL A 26 -6.42 -20.72 9.80
C VAL A 26 -6.97 -19.64 8.87
N GLU A 27 -8.16 -19.15 9.18
CA GLU A 27 -8.81 -18.02 8.51
C GLU A 27 -8.28 -16.74 9.16
N ARG A 28 -7.68 -15.85 8.36
CA ARG A 28 -7.09 -14.60 8.81
C ARG A 28 -7.88 -13.44 8.26
N GLU A 29 -8.47 -12.62 9.11
CA GLU A 29 -9.37 -11.54 8.71
C GLU A 29 -8.92 -10.21 9.34
N LEU A 30 -8.80 -9.17 8.52
CA LEU A 30 -8.49 -7.80 8.90
C LEU A 30 -9.75 -6.94 8.72
N ILE A 31 -10.24 -6.40 9.82
CA ILE A 31 -11.43 -5.54 9.89
C ILE A 31 -10.96 -4.11 10.11
N ALA A 32 -11.14 -3.26 9.09
CA ALA A 32 -10.75 -1.86 9.14
C ALA A 32 -11.98 -0.95 9.19
N THR A 33 -12.04 -0.09 10.21
CA THR A 33 -13.09 0.90 10.41
C THR A 33 -12.50 2.30 10.52
N SER A 34 -13.29 3.33 10.21
CA SER A 34 -12.88 4.72 10.43
C SER A 34 -14.01 5.55 11.01
N SER A 35 -13.64 6.59 11.74
CA SER A 35 -14.54 7.61 12.25
C SER A 35 -14.12 8.96 11.66
N PRO A 36 -14.91 9.54 10.73
CA PRO A 36 -16.17 9.03 10.16
C PRO A 36 -15.98 7.88 9.14
N SER A 37 -17.06 7.15 8.84
CA SER A 37 -17.06 6.02 7.89
C SER A 37 -16.95 6.46 6.42
N GLY A 38 -16.53 5.55 5.53
CA GLY A 38 -16.47 5.80 4.08
C GLY A 38 -15.09 6.25 3.58
N ALA A 39 -14.09 6.25 4.46
CA ALA A 39 -12.73 6.62 4.14
C ALA A 39 -12.07 5.56 3.25
N LEU A 40 -11.33 6.02 2.25
CA LEU A 40 -10.54 5.17 1.37
C LEU A 40 -9.28 4.72 2.10
N VAL A 41 -9.07 3.40 2.18
CA VAL A 41 -7.92 2.78 2.83
C VAL A 41 -6.98 2.22 1.77
N THR A 42 -5.72 2.62 1.88
CA THR A 42 -4.61 2.13 1.07
C THR A 42 -3.60 1.51 2.02
N ALA A 43 -3.17 0.27 1.78
CA ALA A 43 -2.07 -0.35 2.53
C ALA A 43 -0.87 -0.59 1.62
N ASN A 44 0.33 -0.24 2.08
CA ASN A 44 1.59 -0.40 1.34
C ASN A 44 1.53 0.21 -0.08
N GLY A 45 0.83 1.33 -0.24
CA GLY A 45 0.66 2.02 -1.52
C GLY A 45 -0.42 1.43 -2.45
N HIS A 46 -1.09 0.34 -2.07
CA HIS A 46 -2.18 -0.25 -2.84
C HIS A 46 -3.54 0.09 -2.25
N GLU A 47 -4.45 0.59 -3.09
CA GLU A 47 -5.84 0.86 -2.71
C GLU A 47 -6.55 -0.47 -2.40
N ILE A 48 -7.06 -0.60 -1.18
CA ILE A 48 -7.74 -1.83 -0.75
C ILE A 48 -9.25 -1.69 -0.97
N SER A 49 -9.87 -0.78 -0.23
CA SER A 49 -11.31 -0.54 -0.23
C SER A 49 -11.66 0.70 0.60
N ARG A 50 -12.95 0.97 0.79
CA ARG A 50 -13.46 1.99 1.72
C ARG A 50 -13.93 1.35 3.03
N THR A 51 -13.80 2.08 4.14
CA THR A 51 -14.31 1.66 5.45
C THR A 51 -15.84 1.78 5.54
N PRO A 52 -16.51 0.93 6.34
CA PRO A 52 -15.98 -0.26 7.00
C PRO A 52 -15.74 -1.40 5.99
N MET A 53 -14.60 -2.08 6.10
CA MET A 53 -14.27 -3.25 5.27
C MET A 53 -13.74 -4.41 6.10
N SER A 54 -13.96 -5.61 5.59
CA SER A 54 -13.33 -6.83 6.06
C SER A 54 -12.61 -7.53 4.91
N ARG A 55 -11.38 -7.97 5.14
CA ARG A 55 -10.61 -8.70 4.13
C ARG A 55 -9.65 -9.70 4.73
N GLU A 56 -9.39 -10.74 3.97
CA GLU A 56 -8.35 -11.70 4.30
C GLU A 56 -6.96 -11.12 4.05
N PHE A 57 -5.99 -11.49 4.89
CA PHE A 57 -4.58 -11.13 4.74
C PHE A 57 -3.68 -12.36 4.84
N GLN A 58 -2.51 -12.28 4.20
CA GLN A 58 -1.60 -13.42 4.08
C GLN A 58 -0.43 -13.39 5.07
N TRP A 59 0.03 -12.20 5.46
CA TRP A 59 1.28 -12.04 6.22
C TRP A 59 1.09 -11.17 7.46
N TYR A 60 1.74 -11.55 8.56
CA TYR A 60 1.84 -10.70 9.74
C TYR A 60 2.98 -9.70 9.56
N GLY A 61 2.82 -8.49 10.09
CA GLY A 61 3.84 -7.45 9.99
C GLY A 61 3.29 -6.04 10.17
N TYR A 62 4.09 -5.08 9.74
CA TYR A 62 3.74 -3.67 9.78
C TYR A 62 3.25 -3.24 8.41
N TYR A 63 2.04 -2.71 8.36
CA TYR A 63 1.42 -2.19 7.15
C TYR A 63 1.42 -0.68 7.16
N ASP A 64 1.91 -0.06 6.08
CA ASP A 64 1.80 1.38 5.88
C ASP A 64 0.38 1.70 5.43
N ALA A 65 -0.50 1.99 6.39
CA ALA A 65 -1.88 2.36 6.13
C ALA A 65 -1.98 3.86 5.87
N SER A 66 -2.64 4.23 4.77
CA SER A 66 -3.05 5.61 4.51
C SER A 66 -4.55 5.66 4.33
N VAL A 67 -5.19 6.51 5.11
CA VAL A 67 -6.64 6.65 5.18
C VAL A 67 -7.01 8.05 4.72
N ARG A 68 -7.83 8.14 3.68
CA ARG A 68 -8.20 9.39 3.03
C ARG A 68 -9.71 9.52 2.92
N LEU A 69 -10.24 10.67 3.30
CA LEU A 69 -11.63 11.01 3.17
C LEU A 69 -11.76 12.49 2.80
N ASP A 70 -12.73 12.82 1.97
CA ASP A 70 -12.93 14.20 1.51
C ASP A 70 -13.34 15.11 2.68
N GLY A 71 -12.67 16.25 2.83
CA GLY A 71 -12.86 17.18 3.95
C GLY A 71 -12.14 16.79 5.25
N TYR A 72 -11.38 15.69 5.24
CA TYR A 72 -10.58 15.22 6.37
C TYR A 72 -9.11 15.12 6.00
N GLU A 73 -8.23 15.28 7.00
CA GLU A 73 -6.80 15.13 6.82
C GLU A 73 -6.44 13.68 6.48
N THR A 74 -5.53 13.50 5.51
CA THR A 74 -5.04 12.16 5.14
C THR A 74 -4.13 11.65 6.24
N LYS A 75 -4.58 10.61 6.96
CA LYS A 75 -3.84 10.00 8.04
C LYS A 75 -2.94 8.89 7.51
N LYS A 76 -1.63 9.01 7.70
CA LYS A 76 -0.64 7.95 7.43
C LYS A 76 -0.20 7.35 8.76
N VAL A 77 -0.42 6.05 8.93
CA VAL A 77 -0.11 5.34 10.18
C VAL A 77 0.43 3.95 9.88
N VAL A 78 1.46 3.56 10.62
CA VAL A 78 1.99 2.18 10.58
C VAL A 78 1.08 1.33 11.45
N THR A 79 0.37 0.39 10.83
CA THR A 79 -0.57 -0.52 11.50
C THR A 79 0.12 -1.86 11.74
N PRO A 80 0.38 -2.27 13.00
CA PRO A 80 0.93 -3.58 13.31
C PRO A 80 -0.16 -4.66 13.27
N VAL A 81 0.07 -5.72 12.51
CA VAL A 81 -0.74 -6.94 12.47
C VAL A 81 0.15 -8.07 12.99
N VAL A 82 0.02 -8.37 14.29
CA VAL A 82 0.92 -9.28 15.01
C VAL A 82 0.31 -10.67 15.09
N ALA A 83 1.10 -11.69 14.77
CA ALA A 83 0.67 -13.07 14.92
C ALA A 83 0.31 -13.37 16.39
N PRO A 84 -0.87 -13.95 16.64
CA PRO A 84 -1.22 -14.42 17.96
C PRO A 84 -0.21 -15.44 18.53
N PRO A 85 -0.07 -15.52 19.87
CA PRO A 85 0.94 -16.38 20.50
C PRO A 85 0.85 -17.87 20.14
N TRP A 86 -0.33 -18.38 19.79
CA TRP A 86 -0.53 -19.79 19.41
C TRP A 86 0.02 -20.13 18.02
N LEU A 87 0.29 -19.13 17.17
CA LEU A 87 0.95 -19.26 15.87
C LEU A 87 2.47 -19.07 15.96
N TRP A 88 3.04 -18.98 17.18
CA TRP A 88 4.48 -18.95 17.36
C TRP A 88 5.05 -20.35 17.52
N PHE A 89 6.23 -20.58 16.94
CA PHE A 89 6.95 -21.84 17.12
C PHE A 89 7.22 -22.08 18.62
N PRO A 90 6.96 -23.30 19.15
CA PRO A 90 6.57 -24.54 18.45
C PRO A 90 5.04 -24.81 18.42
N PHE A 91 4.21 -23.95 19.00
CA PHE A 91 2.77 -24.16 19.13
C PHE A 91 2.02 -24.12 17.79
N ASP A 92 2.56 -23.36 16.83
CA ASP A 92 2.04 -23.24 15.46
C ASP A 92 1.77 -24.61 14.81
N LEU A 93 2.68 -25.58 14.99
CA LEU A 93 2.54 -26.94 14.47
C LEU A 93 1.30 -27.66 15.02
N VAL A 94 0.96 -27.42 16.30
CA VAL A 94 -0.23 -28.02 16.92
C VAL A 94 -1.48 -27.38 16.33
N THR A 95 -1.48 -26.07 16.12
CA THR A 95 -2.63 -25.37 15.53
C THR A 95 -2.88 -25.75 14.08
N GLU A 96 -1.84 -26.06 13.31
CA GLU A 96 -1.95 -26.55 11.93
C GLU A 96 -2.36 -28.03 11.85
N LEU A 97 -1.95 -28.85 12.83
CA LEU A 97 -2.27 -30.28 12.87
C LEU A 97 -3.69 -30.56 13.41
N LEU A 98 -4.25 -29.65 14.19
CA LEU A 98 -5.60 -29.81 14.74
C LEU A 98 -6.66 -29.67 13.63
N PRO A 99 -7.64 -30.58 13.54
CA PRO A 99 -8.69 -30.56 12.52
C PRO A 99 -9.81 -29.56 12.89
N ILE A 100 -9.43 -28.35 13.29
CA ILE A 100 -10.35 -27.26 13.65
C ILE A 100 -10.04 -26.01 12.82
N THR A 101 -11.06 -25.26 12.46
CA THR A 101 -10.89 -23.96 11.83
C THR A 101 -10.65 -22.91 12.91
N ILE A 102 -9.49 -22.28 12.89
CA ILE A 102 -9.15 -21.18 13.80
C ILE A 102 -9.36 -19.86 13.06
N ARG A 103 -10.16 -18.97 13.64
CA ARG A 103 -10.36 -17.62 13.11
C ARG A 103 -9.49 -16.62 13.85
N ASP A 104 -8.66 -15.90 13.10
CA ASP A 104 -7.80 -14.84 13.59
C ASP A 104 -8.30 -13.50 13.05
N GLU A 105 -8.97 -12.73 13.91
CA GLU A 105 -9.55 -11.43 13.58
C GLU A 105 -8.71 -10.27 14.13
N HIS A 106 -8.25 -9.38 13.25
CA HIS A 106 -7.53 -8.16 13.60
C HIS A 106 -8.41 -6.95 13.35
N ARG A 107 -8.75 -6.19 14.40
CA ARG A 107 -9.56 -4.98 14.30
C ARG A 107 -8.69 -3.73 14.36
N VAL A 108 -8.86 -2.85 13.38
CA VAL A 108 -8.13 -1.58 13.30
C VAL A 108 -9.12 -0.44 13.11
N GLU A 109 -9.01 0.58 13.96
CA GLU A 109 -9.86 1.75 13.93
C GLU A 109 -9.06 3.02 13.63
N TYR A 110 -9.53 3.80 12.66
CA TYR A 110 -8.91 5.04 12.23
C TYR A 110 -9.79 6.26 12.56
N VAL A 111 -9.37 7.04 13.56
CA VAL A 111 -9.98 8.35 13.85
C VAL A 111 -9.36 9.41 12.94
N MET A 112 -10.20 10.10 12.16
CA MET A 112 -9.79 11.15 11.23
C MET A 112 -10.07 12.54 11.79
N GLU A 113 -9.18 13.48 11.48
CA GLU A 113 -9.32 14.88 11.87
C GLU A 113 -9.84 15.70 10.69
N PRO A 114 -10.78 16.64 10.92
CA PRO A 114 -11.29 17.50 9.86
C PRO A 114 -10.17 18.37 9.30
N THR A 115 -10.17 18.58 7.98
CA THR A 115 -9.21 19.47 7.34
C THR A 115 -9.41 20.90 7.83
N THR A 116 -8.35 21.51 8.36
CA THR A 116 -8.39 22.92 8.77
C THR A 116 -8.41 23.85 7.56
N ALA A 117 -9.10 25.00 7.66
CA ALA A 117 -9.22 25.97 6.58
C ALA A 117 -7.86 26.43 6.02
N ALA A 118 -6.82 26.48 6.86
CA ALA A 118 -5.45 26.81 6.46
C ALA A 118 -4.82 25.82 5.45
N MET A 119 -5.28 24.57 5.43
CA MET A 119 -4.81 23.56 4.47
C MET A 119 -5.53 23.65 3.12
N THR A 120 -6.76 24.17 3.09
CA THR A 120 -7.58 24.31 1.88
C THR A 120 -7.46 25.70 1.24
N GLU A 121 -7.03 26.73 1.98
CA GLU A 121 -6.99 28.09 1.47
C GLU A 121 -5.84 28.33 0.46
N PRO A 122 -6.13 28.72 -0.80
CA PRO A 122 -5.10 28.92 -1.82
C PRO A 122 -4.16 30.08 -1.49
N ALA A 123 -4.63 31.12 -0.80
CA ALA A 123 -3.81 32.26 -0.40
C ALA A 123 -2.69 31.84 0.58
N GLY A 124 -3.02 31.00 1.58
CA GLY A 124 -2.05 30.46 2.53
C GLY A 124 -1.00 29.54 1.88
N MET A 125 -1.33 28.88 0.77
CA MET A 125 -0.35 28.10 -0.02
C MET A 125 0.61 29.00 -0.80
N VAL A 126 0.10 30.06 -1.43
CA VAL A 126 0.92 31.02 -2.18
C VAL A 126 1.88 31.74 -1.24
N GLU A 127 1.43 32.14 -0.06
CA GLU A 127 2.27 32.86 0.90
C GLU A 127 3.40 31.98 1.45
N ARG A 128 3.10 30.73 1.84
CA ARG A 128 4.14 29.74 2.19
C ARG A 128 5.14 29.53 1.05
N GLY A 129 4.67 29.49 -0.20
CA GLY A 129 5.53 29.38 -1.38
C GLY A 129 6.44 30.60 -1.59
N ARG A 130 5.94 31.81 -1.30
CA ARG A 130 6.74 33.05 -1.33
C ARG A 130 7.78 33.07 -0.21
N GLU A 131 7.40 32.65 1.00
CA GLU A 131 8.30 32.56 2.14
C GLU A 131 9.46 31.58 1.87
N LEU A 132 9.14 30.37 1.41
CA LEU A 132 10.12 29.37 0.98
C LEU A 132 11.06 29.92 -0.11
N ARG A 133 10.53 30.66 -1.08
CA ARG A 133 11.34 31.33 -2.11
C ARG A 133 12.29 32.37 -1.51
N GLY A 134 11.82 33.17 -0.55
CA GLY A 134 12.64 34.13 0.17
C GLY A 134 13.79 33.47 0.92
N GLN A 135 13.51 32.38 1.64
CA GLN A 135 14.51 31.60 2.37
C GLN A 135 15.59 31.03 1.43
N LEU A 136 15.19 30.53 0.26
CA LEU A 136 16.13 30.04 -0.75
C LEU A 136 16.99 31.15 -1.35
N GLN A 137 16.45 32.36 -1.56
CA GLN A 137 17.20 33.51 -2.07
C GLN A 137 18.18 34.09 -1.05
N SER A 138 17.85 34.03 0.24
CA SER A 138 18.74 34.43 1.34
C SER A 138 19.75 33.35 1.74
N GLY A 139 19.56 32.11 1.27
CA GLY A 139 20.42 30.98 1.59
C GLY A 139 21.83 31.11 1.00
N GLU A 140 22.84 30.80 1.81
CA GLU A 140 24.26 30.90 1.48
C GLU A 140 24.64 30.07 0.22
N PHE A 141 23.92 28.98 -0.04
CA PHE A 141 24.14 28.06 -1.16
C PHE A 141 23.56 28.52 -2.51
N THR A 142 22.69 29.55 -2.54
CA THR A 142 22.03 30.03 -3.77
C THR A 142 22.66 31.31 -4.31
N LYS A 143 23.78 31.77 -3.71
CA LYS A 143 24.56 32.89 -4.24
C LYS A 143 25.31 32.44 -5.50
N VAL A 144 24.56 32.26 -6.58
CA VAL A 144 25.10 31.93 -7.91
C VAL A 144 26.04 33.06 -8.30
N LYS A 145 27.35 32.76 -8.35
CA LYS A 145 28.34 33.60 -9.03
C LYS A 145 27.80 33.84 -10.45
N PRO A 146 27.59 35.08 -10.91
CA PRO A 146 27.01 35.33 -12.22
C PRO A 146 27.81 34.59 -13.29
N PRO A 147 27.14 33.91 -14.25
CA PRO A 147 27.84 33.22 -15.32
C PRO A 147 28.67 34.25 -16.08
N THR A 148 29.99 34.05 -16.11
CA THR A 148 30.87 34.81 -16.99
C THR A 148 30.40 34.59 -18.42
N THR A 149 29.94 35.67 -19.04
CA THR A 149 29.40 35.71 -20.40
C THR A 149 30.38 35.06 -21.38
N ARG A 150 30.09 33.84 -21.84
CA ARG A 150 30.67 33.31 -23.08
C ARG A 150 29.77 33.79 -24.23
N PRO A 151 30.30 34.43 -25.28
CA PRO A 151 29.46 35.02 -26.32
C PRO A 151 28.60 33.94 -26.99
N ALA A 152 27.31 34.27 -27.12
CA ALA A 152 26.32 33.44 -27.78
C ALA A 152 26.67 33.25 -29.26
N THR A 153 26.86 32.00 -29.68
CA THR A 153 26.88 31.64 -31.10
C THR A 153 25.49 31.88 -31.67
N LYS A 154 25.37 32.88 -32.56
CA LYS A 154 24.14 33.19 -33.29
C LYS A 154 23.69 31.97 -34.08
N ALA A 155 22.42 31.57 -33.92
CA ALA A 155 21.79 30.58 -34.78
C ALA A 155 21.54 31.19 -36.17
N THR A 156 22.08 30.56 -37.21
CA THR A 156 21.85 30.92 -38.61
C THR A 156 20.47 30.42 -39.04
N THR A 157 19.52 31.33 -39.23
CA THR A 157 18.23 31.05 -39.86
C THR A 157 18.43 30.75 -41.34
N LYS A 158 18.35 29.48 -41.75
CA LYS A 158 18.30 29.09 -43.17
C LYS A 158 16.87 29.28 -43.67
N ALA A 159 16.68 30.17 -44.63
CA ALA A 159 15.39 30.51 -45.22
C ALA A 159 14.75 29.31 -45.96
N THR A 160 13.47 29.08 -45.71
CA THR A 160 12.61 28.12 -46.40
C THR A 160 12.29 28.62 -47.81
N ALA A 161 12.70 27.88 -48.84
CA ALA A 161 12.34 28.16 -50.23
C ALA A 161 10.91 27.68 -50.54
N LYS A 162 10.09 28.57 -51.09
CA LYS A 162 8.74 28.32 -51.61
C LYS A 162 8.85 27.67 -53.01
N PRO A 163 8.04 26.65 -53.37
CA PRO A 163 8.08 26.06 -54.72
C PRO A 163 7.41 26.99 -55.73
N ALA A 164 8.06 27.20 -56.88
CA ALA A 164 7.50 27.94 -58.00
C ALA A 164 6.74 26.99 -58.94
N THR A 165 5.50 27.37 -59.25
CA THR A 165 4.63 26.77 -60.25
C THR A 165 5.23 26.97 -61.65
N ARG A 166 5.35 25.90 -62.44
CA ARG A 166 5.74 25.94 -63.86
C ARG A 166 4.47 25.88 -64.71
N SER A 167 4.23 26.92 -65.49
CA SER A 167 3.22 26.99 -66.56
C SER A 167 3.87 26.65 -67.90
N GLU A 168 3.33 25.65 -68.59
CA GLU A 168 3.30 25.51 -70.05
C GLU A 168 1.85 25.16 -70.44
#